data_AF-A0A1E8GQ74-F1
#
_entry.id   AF-A0A1E8GQ74-F1
#
_cell.length_a   1.000
_cell.length_b   1.000
_cell.length_c   1.000
_cell.angle_alpha   90.00
_cell.angle_beta   90.00
_cell.angle_gamma   90.00
#
_symmetry.space_group_name_H-M   'P 1'
#
loop_
_entity.id
_entity.type
_entity.pdbx_description
1 polymer ?
#
loop_
_entity_poly.entity_id
_entity_poly.type
_entity_poly.pdbx_seq_one_letter_code
_entity_poly.pdbx_strand_id
1 'polypeptide(L)'
;MKNSFSSQNSYPTLSIICFLLGLLCWIPNLFFYNANNPSLFIFLTPVLGALGIYFAIKCRSKSLKNTLIVLNGLIACSIGLVFFIGTLIWGP
;
A
#
# COMPACT_ATOMS: atom_id res chain seq x y z
N MET A 1 8.97 32.78 -16.78
CA MET A 1 10.02 31.87 -16.26
C MET A 1 9.33 30.76 -15.48
N LYS A 2 9.78 29.51 -15.68
CA LYS A 2 9.12 28.25 -15.29
C LYS A 2 8.91 28.09 -13.78
N ASN A 3 7.65 28.01 -13.34
CA ASN A 3 7.25 27.48 -12.02
C ASN A 3 7.36 25.94 -11.96
N SER A 4 8.49 25.35 -12.37
CA SER A 4 8.62 23.88 -12.45
C SER A 4 9.31 23.24 -11.23
N PHE A 5 9.42 23.95 -10.11
CA PHE A 5 10.17 23.48 -8.94
C PHE A 5 9.31 22.76 -7.88
N SER A 6 7.98 22.84 -7.96
CA SER A 6 7.09 22.25 -6.94
C SER A 6 6.64 20.81 -7.21
N SER A 7 6.56 20.35 -8.47
CA SER A 7 5.96 19.04 -8.76
C SER A 7 6.86 17.84 -8.45
N GLN A 8 8.17 18.05 -8.34
CA GLN A 8 9.15 16.98 -8.10
C GLN A 8 9.18 16.49 -6.64
N ASN A 9 8.82 17.35 -5.67
CA ASN A 9 8.72 16.96 -4.26
C ASN A 9 7.38 16.28 -3.92
N SER A 10 6.41 16.28 -4.83
CA SER A 10 5.07 15.74 -4.56
C SER A 10 5.02 14.21 -4.64
N TYR A 11 5.90 13.55 -5.40
CA TYR A 11 5.88 12.09 -5.57
C TYR A 11 6.13 11.30 -4.28
N PRO A 12 7.18 11.58 -3.48
CA PRO A 12 7.35 10.92 -2.20
C PRO A 12 6.18 11.19 -1.24
N THR A 13 5.62 12.41 -1.22
CA THR A 13 4.42 12.72 -0.43
C THR A 13 3.20 11.91 -0.87
N LEU A 14 2.95 11.79 -2.18
CA LEU A 14 1.87 10.96 -2.72
C LEU A 14 2.07 9.48 -2.38
N SER A 15 3.31 8.99 -2.43
CA SER A 15 3.64 7.62 -2.01
C SER A 15 3.37 7.37 -0.52
N ILE A 16 3.67 8.35 0.34
CA ILE A 16 3.35 8.29 1.78
C ILE A 16 1.83 8.32 2.00
N ILE A 17 1.10 9.17 1.27
CA ILE A 17 -0.36 9.21 1.34
C ILE A 17 -0.96 7.86 0.91
N CYS A 18 -0.49 7.27 -0.18
CA CYS A 18 -0.91 5.93 -0.61
C CYS A 18 -0.62 4.88 0.48
N PHE A 19 0.53 4.94 1.13
CA PHE A 19 0.88 4.05 2.24
C PHE A 19 -0.09 4.22 3.43
N LEU A 20 -0.37 5.46 3.85
CA LEU A 20 -1.28 5.73 4.96
C LEU A 20 -2.72 5.31 4.64
N LEU A 21 -3.21 5.59 3.42
CA LEU A 21 -4.52 5.11 2.96
C LEU A 21 -4.56 3.58 2.91
N GLY A 22 -3.47 2.95 2.47
CA GLY A 22 -3.31 1.50 2.47
C GLY A 22 -3.44 0.91 3.88
N LEU A 23 -2.78 1.53 4.88
CA LEU A 23 -2.94 1.16 6.30
C LEU A 23 -4.37 1.36 6.79
N LEU A 24 -5.00 2.49 6.46
CA LEU A 24 -6.38 2.78 6.86
C LEU A 24 -7.39 1.82 6.23
N CYS A 25 -7.11 1.29 5.04
CA CYS A 25 -7.93 0.23 4.45
C CYS A 25 -7.61 -1.14 5.05
N TRP A 26 -6.35 -1.37 5.44
CA TRP A 26 -5.88 -2.65 5.95
C TRP A 26 -6.32 -2.92 7.39
N ILE A 27 -6.16 -1.96 8.30
CA ILE A 27 -6.43 -2.13 9.74
C ILE A 27 -7.89 -2.53 10.00
N PRO A 28 -8.91 -1.87 9.42
CA PRO A 28 -10.30 -2.28 9.61
C PRO A 28 -10.57 -3.71 9.12
N ASN A 29 -9.89 -4.17 8.07
CA ASN A 29 -10.06 -5.55 7.59
C ASN A 29 -9.61 -6.59 8.61
N LEU A 30 -8.66 -6.28 9.50
CA LEU A 30 -8.27 -7.23 10.55
C LEU A 30 -9.40 -7.49 11.56
N PHE A 31 -10.31 -6.53 11.76
CA PHE A 31 -11.37 -6.63 12.76
C PHE A 31 -12.75 -6.94 12.15
N PHE A 32 -13.01 -6.46 10.94
CA PHE A 32 -14.32 -6.53 10.30
C PHE A 32 -14.38 -7.48 9.10
N TYR A 33 -13.33 -8.29 8.87
CA TYR A 33 -13.35 -9.24 7.77
C TYR A 33 -14.39 -10.34 7.99
N ASN A 34 -15.22 -10.56 6.97
CA ASN A 34 -16.16 -11.66 6.89
C ASN A 34 -15.99 -12.35 5.54
N ALA A 35 -15.68 -13.65 5.55
CA ALA A 35 -15.44 -14.41 4.32
C ALA A 35 -16.67 -14.46 3.39
N ASN A 36 -17.88 -14.43 3.94
CA ASN A 36 -19.12 -14.45 3.17
C ASN A 36 -19.51 -13.07 2.62
N ASN A 37 -18.94 -12.00 3.16
CA ASN A 37 -19.13 -10.62 2.72
C ASN A 37 -17.81 -9.85 2.85
N PRO A 38 -16.84 -10.10 1.95
CA PRO A 38 -15.54 -9.43 2.02
C PRO A 38 -15.71 -7.93 1.78
N SER A 39 -15.08 -7.12 2.62
CA SER A 39 -15.07 -5.68 2.45
C SER A 39 -14.34 -5.28 1.15
N LEU A 40 -14.82 -4.22 0.49
CA LEU A 40 -14.13 -3.66 -0.69
C LEU A 40 -12.69 -3.20 -0.35
N PHE A 41 -12.45 -2.85 0.91
CA PHE A 41 -11.14 -2.44 1.40
C PHE A 41 -10.06 -3.51 1.20
N ILE A 42 -10.41 -4.81 1.19
CA ILE A 42 -9.45 -5.91 0.93
C ILE A 42 -8.85 -5.80 -0.47
N PHE A 43 -9.64 -5.39 -1.46
CA PHE A 43 -9.15 -5.20 -2.83
C PHE A 43 -8.50 -3.83 -3.02
N LEU A 44 -8.83 -2.86 -2.16
CA LEU A 44 -8.30 -1.50 -2.26
C LEU A 44 -6.88 -1.38 -1.70
N THR A 45 -6.55 -2.08 -0.61
CA THR A 45 -5.21 -2.08 -0.02
C THR A 45 -4.07 -2.47 -1.00
N PRO A 46 -4.17 -3.54 -1.82
CA PRO A 46 -3.09 -3.90 -2.76
C PRO A 46 -3.02 -2.91 -3.92
N VAL A 47 -4.14 -2.33 -4.34
CA VAL A 47 -4.17 -1.25 -5.34
C VAL A 47 -3.47 0.00 -4.82
N LEU A 48 -3.75 0.40 -3.57
CA LEU A 48 -3.08 1.54 -2.94
C LEU A 48 -1.59 1.30 -2.73
N GLY A 49 -1.19 0.09 -2.33
CA GLY A 49 0.23 -0.29 -2.25
C GLY A 49 0.93 -0.24 -3.62
N ALA A 50 0.29 -0.75 -4.68
CA ALA A 50 0.85 -0.67 -6.04
C ALA A 50 0.98 0.78 -6.54
N LEU A 51 -0.02 1.63 -6.27
CA LEU A 51 0.04 3.06 -6.59
C LEU A 51 1.16 3.76 -5.79
N GLY A 52 1.32 3.43 -4.51
CA GLY A 52 2.40 3.94 -3.68
C GLY A 52 3.79 3.55 -4.18
N ILE A 53 3.97 2.33 -4.68
CA ILE A 53 5.19 1.88 -5.36
C ILE A 53 5.42 2.68 -6.65
N TYR A 54 4.37 2.86 -7.47
CA TYR A 54 4.47 3.62 -8.71
C TYR A 54 4.96 5.06 -8.47
N PHE A 55 4.46 5.73 -7.44
CA PHE A 55 4.95 7.06 -7.04
C PHE A 55 6.36 7.00 -6.45
N ALA A 56 6.70 5.96 -5.68
CA ALA A 56 8.03 5.79 -5.11
C ALA A 56 9.13 5.62 -6.18
N ILE A 57 8.86 4.93 -7.29
CA ILE A 57 9.83 4.73 -8.39
C ILE A 57 10.23 6.06 -9.03
N LYS A 58 9.34 7.06 -9.03
CA LYS A 58 9.61 8.41 -9.55
C LYS A 58 10.44 9.28 -8.60
N CYS A 59 10.78 8.78 -7.40
CA CYS A 59 11.57 9.50 -6.42
C CYS A 59 13.06 9.48 -6.78
N ARG A 60 13.71 10.66 -6.70
CA ARG A 60 15.12 10.85 -7.12
C ARG A 60 16.13 10.31 -6.12
N SER A 61 15.82 10.38 -4.82
CA SER A 61 16.69 9.86 -3.76
C SER A 61 16.60 8.34 -3.70
N LYS A 62 17.72 7.64 -3.95
CA LYS A 62 17.78 6.16 -3.94
C LYS A 62 17.38 5.57 -2.60
N SER A 63 17.84 6.15 -1.49
CA SER A 63 17.53 5.67 -0.14
C SER A 63 16.02 5.78 0.15
N LEU A 64 15.45 6.97 -0.05
CA LEU A 64 14.02 7.22 0.16
C LEU A 64 13.14 6.38 -0.77
N LYS A 65 13.54 6.24 -2.05
CA LYS A 65 12.86 5.40 -3.04
C LYS A 65 12.75 3.97 -2.54
N ASN A 66 13.86 3.35 -2.13
CA ASN A 66 13.85 1.97 -1.67
C ASN A 66 12.95 1.80 -0.44
N THR A 67 13.04 2.70 0.53
CA THR A 67 12.19 2.64 1.73
C THR A 67 10.70 2.71 1.37
N LEU A 68 10.31 3.64 0.49
CA LEU A 68 8.91 3.81 0.09
C LEU A 68 8.40 2.63 -0.75
N ILE A 69 9.23 2.03 -1.61
CA ILE A 69 8.89 0.82 -2.35
C ILE A 69 8.65 -0.34 -1.39
N VAL A 70 9.56 -0.55 -0.44
CA VAL A 70 9.44 -1.64 0.55
C VAL A 70 8.19 -1.45 1.41
N LEU A 71 7.96 -0.24 1.94
CA LEU A 71 6.80 0.05 2.78
C LEU A 71 5.47 -0.19 2.06
N ASN A 72 5.31 0.35 0.85
CA ASN A 72 4.09 0.15 0.07
C ASN A 72 3.95 -1.30 -0.44
N GLY A 73 5.06 -1.97 -0.74
CA GLY A 73 5.07 -3.39 -1.11
C GLY A 73 4.67 -4.31 0.03
N LEU A 74 5.10 -4.02 1.26
CA LEU A 74 4.69 -4.78 2.44
C LEU A 74 3.18 -4.68 2.66
N ILE A 75 2.58 -3.51 2.47
CA ILE A 75 1.12 -3.35 2.55
C ILE A 75 0.41 -4.10 1.43
N ALA A 76 0.93 -4.06 0.20
CA ALA A 76 0.31 -4.78 -0.91
C ALA A 76 0.33 -6.30 -0.69
N CYS A 77 1.45 -6.82 -0.17
CA CYS A 77 1.66 -8.24 0.04
C CYS A 77 1.07 -8.77 1.37
N SER A 78 0.81 -7.90 2.36
CA SER A 78 0.33 -8.32 3.68
C SER A 78 -1.01 -9.05 3.62
N ILE A 79 -1.89 -8.67 2.69
CA ILE A 79 -3.14 -9.38 2.42
C ILE A 79 -2.88 -10.80 2.03
N GLY A 80 -2.07 -11.02 0.99
CA GLY A 80 -1.78 -12.38 0.50
C GLY A 80 -1.21 -13.25 1.62
N LEU A 81 -0.34 -12.67 2.46
CA LEU A 81 0.28 -13.37 3.58
C LEU A 81 -0.74 -13.73 4.68
N VAL A 82 -1.63 -12.82 5.07
CA VAL A 82 -2.68 -13.10 6.06
C VAL A 82 -3.69 -14.13 5.57
N PHE A 83 -4.13 -14.03 4.31
CA PHE A 83 -5.02 -15.01 3.72
C PHE A 83 -4.37 -16.39 3.61
N PHE A 84 -3.12 -16.44 3.13
CA PHE A 84 -2.37 -17.68 3.00
C PHE A 84 -2.19 -18.38 4.36
N ILE A 85 -1.76 -17.65 5.38
CA ILE A 85 -1.60 -18.19 6.74
C ILE A 85 -2.96 -18.59 7.32
N GLY A 86 -4.00 -17.77 7.13
CA GLY A 86 -5.37 -18.08 7.58
C GLY A 86 -5.87 -19.39 6.99
N THR A 87 -5.68 -19.60 5.69
CA THR A 87 -6.01 -20.87 5.01
C THR A 87 -5.12 -22.02 5.48
N LEU A 88 -3.85 -21.80 5.79
CA LEU A 88 -2.96 -22.88 6.23
C LEU A 88 -3.31 -23.39 7.65
N ILE A 89 -3.72 -22.50 8.55
CA ILE A 89 -4.06 -22.85 9.93
C ILE A 89 -5.50 -23.36 10.06
N TRP A 90 -6.44 -22.74 9.33
CA TRP A 90 -7.89 -22.95 9.51
C TRP A 90 -8.61 -23.38 8.23
N GLY A 91 -7.89 -23.62 7.14
CA GLY A 91 -8.46 -24.19 5.92
C GLY A 91 -8.86 -25.66 6.11
N PRO A 92 -9.75 -26.17 5.24
CA PRO A 92 -10.19 -27.56 5.28
C PRO A 92 -9.06 -28.57 5.09
#